data_AF-A0A2N2CA34-F1
#
_entry.id   AF-A0A2N2CA34-F1
#
_cell.length_a   1.000
_cell.length_b   1.000
_cell.length_c   1.000
_cell.angle_alpha   90.00
_cell.angle_beta   90.00
_cell.angle_gamma   90.00
#
_symmetry.space_group_name_H-M   'P 1'
#
loop_
_entity.id
_entity.type
_entity.pdbx_description
1 polymer ?
#
loop_
_entity_poly.entity_id
_entity_poly.type
_entity_poly.pdbx_seq_one_letter_code
_entity_poly.pdbx_strand_id
1 'polypeptide(L)'
;MEKIITIDGRDIKFKSTGATLLRYKAQFRRDALQDIFKIEKAFNKETNEIEIDKFDLEVFYNLIWTLAKTANNDIGDPITWLDTFSEFPLMDIIPQTMDLLMATIKPTVNSKKK
;
A
#
# COMPACT_ATOMS: atom_id res chain seq x y z
N MET A 1 10.14 5.71 -4.48
CA MET A 1 9.74 4.87 -5.62
C MET A 1 8.35 5.30 -6.09
N GLU A 2 8.05 5.22 -7.38
CA GLU A 2 6.77 5.63 -7.95
C GLU A 2 6.27 4.54 -8.91
N LYS A 3 4.95 4.36 -8.99
CA LYS A 3 4.29 3.46 -9.91
C LYS A 3 2.96 4.07 -10.35
N ILE A 4 2.54 3.79 -11.57
CA ILE A 4 1.22 4.16 -12.09
C ILE A 4 0.46 2.85 -12.30
N ILE A 5 -0.80 2.81 -11.86
CA ILE A 5 -1.69 1.67 -12.03
C ILE A 5 -3.00 2.21 -12.60
N THR A 6 -3.48 1.60 -13.67
CA THR A 6 -4.79 1.93 -14.23
C THR A 6 -5.86 1.23 -13.41
N ILE A 7 -6.76 2.02 -12.81
CA ILE A 7 -7.89 1.57 -11.98
C ILE A 7 -9.12 2.26 -12.54
N ASP A 8 -10.17 1.52 -12.87
CA ASP A 8 -11.43 2.10 -13.35
C ASP A 8 -11.20 3.03 -14.58
N GLY A 9 -10.34 2.60 -15.50
CA GLY A 9 -9.95 3.36 -16.70
C GLY A 9 -9.13 4.63 -16.45
N ARG A 10 -8.71 4.90 -15.21
CA ARG A 10 -7.93 6.08 -14.82
C ARG A 10 -6.53 5.70 -14.34
N ASP A 11 -5.54 6.49 -14.74
CA ASP A 11 -4.17 6.31 -14.30
C ASP A 11 -3.97 6.92 -12.91
N ILE A 12 -3.80 6.05 -11.91
CA ILE A 12 -3.56 6.45 -10.53
C ILE A 12 -2.08 6.32 -10.22
N LYS A 13 -1.50 7.43 -9.77
CA LYS A 13 -0.10 7.48 -9.35
C LYS A 13 0.03 7.08 -7.89
N PHE A 14 0.93 6.15 -7.61
CA PHE A 14 1.30 5.70 -6.28
C PHE A 14 2.77 6.04 -6.01
N LYS A 15 3.06 6.52 -4.79
CA LYS A 15 4.41 6.94 -4.41
C LYS A 15 4.74 6.49 -2.99
N SER A 16 5.98 6.04 -2.85
CA SER A 16 6.57 5.62 -1.59
C SER A 16 7.80 6.48 -1.29
N THR A 17 7.80 7.09 -0.10
CA THR A 17 8.82 8.03 0.41
C THR A 17 9.07 7.79 1.90
N GLY A 18 10.12 8.39 2.47
CA GLY A 18 10.39 8.32 3.91
C GLY A 18 9.24 8.85 4.80
N ALA A 19 8.36 9.70 4.27
CA ALA A 19 7.21 10.22 5.01
C ALA A 19 5.96 9.33 4.92
N THR A 20 5.95 8.29 4.06
CA THR A 20 4.75 7.47 3.79
C THR A 20 4.23 6.79 5.06
N LEU A 21 5.11 6.20 5.87
CA LEU A 21 4.71 5.54 7.12
C LEU A 21 4.18 6.53 8.16
N LEU A 22 4.78 7.73 8.23
CA LEU A 22 4.31 8.78 9.13
C LEU A 22 2.94 9.31 8.71
N ARG A 23 2.69 9.42 7.40
CA ARG A 23 1.39 9.81 6.85
C ARG A 23 0.30 8.79 7.20
N TYR A 24 0.59 7.50 7.05
CA TYR A 24 -0.32 6.44 7.48
C TYR A 24 -0.67 6.57 8.97
N LYS A 25 0.35 6.71 9.82
CA LYS A 25 0.16 6.86 11.28
C LYS A 25 -0.63 8.11 11.64
N ALA A 26 -0.42 9.22 10.93
CA ALA A 26 -1.13 10.47 11.17
C ALA A 26 -2.63 10.36 10.80
N GLN A 27 -2.94 9.69 9.69
CA GLN A 27 -4.32 9.52 9.20
C GLN A 27 -5.09 8.51 10.04
N PHE A 28 -4.55 7.30 10.21
CA PHE A 28 -5.30 6.16 10.76
C PHE A 28 -5.03 5.91 12.24
N ARG A 29 -4.06 6.61 12.84
CA ARG A 29 -3.58 6.38 14.23
C ARG A 29 -3.12 4.95 14.48
N ARG A 30 -2.67 4.26 13.42
CA ARG A 30 -2.17 2.88 13.43
C ARG A 30 -0.67 2.81 13.17
N ASP A 31 -0.07 1.69 13.54
CA ASP A 31 1.34 1.41 13.26
C ASP A 31 1.49 0.81 11.85
N ALA A 32 2.00 1.63 10.92
CA ALA A 32 2.20 1.23 9.53
C ALA A 32 3.14 0.03 9.37
N LEU A 33 4.17 -0.08 10.22
CA LEU A 33 5.13 -1.18 10.13
C LEU A 33 4.49 -2.50 10.53
N GLN A 34 3.75 -2.51 11.64
CA GLN A 34 3.03 -3.71 12.07
C GLN A 34 2.02 -4.18 11.02
N ASP A 35 1.29 -3.23 10.45
CA ASP A 35 0.29 -3.51 9.42
C ASP A 35 0.95 -4.07 8.13
N ILE A 36 2.08 -3.49 7.69
CA ILE A 36 2.81 -4.02 6.51
C ILE A 36 3.43 -5.40 6.80
N PHE A 37 3.93 -5.68 8.00
CA PHE A 37 4.45 -7.02 8.33
C PHE A 37 3.36 -8.09 8.36
N LYS A 38 2.15 -7.76 8.80
CA LYS A 38 1.03 -8.71 8.74
C LYS A 38 0.67 -9.00 7.29
N ILE A 39 0.68 -7.99 6.43
CA ILE A 39 0.47 -8.12 4.99
C ILE A 39 1.54 -9.02 4.36
N GLU A 40 2.82 -8.77 4.64
CA GLU A 40 3.91 -9.56 4.07
C GLU A 40 3.77 -11.06 4.40
N LYS A 41 3.23 -11.40 5.58
CA LYS A 41 2.97 -12.78 5.98
C LYS A 41 1.78 -13.41 5.25
N ALA A 42 0.78 -12.61 4.89
CA ALA A 42 -0.41 -13.06 4.17
C ALA A 42 -0.21 -13.08 2.64
N PHE A 43 0.83 -12.39 2.15
CA PHE A 43 1.17 -12.33 0.73
C PHE A 43 2.09 -13.48 0.33
N ASN A 44 1.58 -14.38 -0.50
CA ASN A 44 2.39 -15.43 -1.11
C ASN A 44 3.21 -14.83 -2.27
N LYS A 45 4.52 -14.71 -2.07
CA LYS A 45 5.44 -14.14 -3.07
C LYS A 45 5.64 -15.04 -4.30
N GLU A 46 5.36 -16.34 -4.19
CA GLU A 46 5.51 -17.28 -5.30
C GLU A 46 4.30 -17.25 -6.23
N THR A 47 3.10 -17.11 -5.68
CA THR A 47 1.85 -17.05 -6.47
C THR A 47 1.34 -15.62 -6.72
N ASN A 48 1.91 -14.61 -6.05
CA ASN A 48 1.40 -13.23 -6.01
C ASN A 48 -0.05 -13.12 -5.49
N GLU A 49 -0.47 -14.08 -4.66
CA GLU A 49 -1.82 -14.12 -4.09
C GLU A 49 -1.81 -13.71 -2.61
N ILE A 50 -3.00 -13.33 -2.13
CA ILE A 50 -3.24 -13.00 -0.73
C ILE A 50 -4.23 -13.98 -0.15
N GLU A 51 -3.88 -14.50 1.02
CA GLU A 51 -4.79 -15.26 1.87
C GLU A 51 -5.77 -14.29 2.56
N ILE A 52 -6.87 -13.97 1.85
CA ILE A 52 -7.87 -12.96 2.25
C ILE A 52 -8.59 -13.35 3.55
N ASP A 53 -8.75 -14.65 3.78
CA ASP A 53 -9.39 -15.26 4.93
C ASP A 53 -8.64 -15.00 6.26
N LYS A 54 -7.37 -14.61 6.19
CA LYS A 54 -6.53 -14.35 7.37
C LYS A 54 -6.28 -12.87 7.64
N PHE A 55 -6.90 -11.96 6.88
CA PHE A 55 -6.45 -10.58 6.86
C PHE A 55 -7.55 -9.51 6.85
N ASP A 56 -7.19 -8.32 7.34
CA ASP A 56 -8.05 -7.15 7.42
C ASP A 56 -7.92 -6.31 6.14
N LEU A 57 -8.90 -6.44 5.24
CA LEU A 57 -8.96 -5.69 3.98
C LEU A 57 -8.90 -4.17 4.16
N GLU A 58 -9.35 -3.65 5.30
CA GLU A 58 -9.31 -2.22 5.61
C GLU A 58 -7.85 -1.70 5.58
N VAL A 59 -6.91 -2.51 6.07
CA VAL A 59 -5.49 -2.15 6.11
C VAL A 59 -4.94 -1.93 4.70
N PHE A 60 -5.37 -2.73 3.72
CA PHE A 60 -4.96 -2.55 2.33
C PHE A 60 -5.49 -1.26 1.74
N TYR A 61 -6.77 -0.99 1.90
CA TYR A 61 -7.36 0.28 1.46
C TYR A 61 -6.62 1.48 2.06
N ASN A 62 -6.33 1.43 3.37
CA ASN A 62 -5.64 2.49 4.08
C ASN A 62 -4.19 2.70 3.57
N LEU A 63 -3.46 1.61 3.28
CA LEU A 63 -2.10 1.68 2.76
C LEU A 63 -2.06 2.15 1.29
N ILE A 64 -2.96 1.63 0.45
CA ILE A 64 -3.10 2.03 -0.96
C ILE A 64 -3.46 3.52 -1.05
N TRP A 65 -4.44 3.96 -0.25
CA TRP A 65 -4.76 5.38 -0.15
C TRP A 65 -3.56 6.20 0.31
N THR A 66 -2.78 5.72 1.28
CA THR A 66 -1.58 6.45 1.75
C THR A 66 -0.55 6.61 0.64
N LEU A 67 -0.33 5.57 -0.18
CA LEU A 67 0.55 5.63 -1.34
C LEU A 67 0.04 6.63 -2.39
N ALA A 68 -1.27 6.65 -2.64
CA ALA A 68 -1.91 7.61 -3.55
C ALA A 68 -1.80 9.04 -3.00
N LYS A 69 -2.11 9.25 -1.72
CA LYS A 69 -2.02 10.55 -1.03
C LYS A 69 -0.59 11.07 -0.97
N THR A 70 0.38 10.17 -0.91
CA THR A 70 1.81 10.52 -0.99
C THR A 70 2.20 10.99 -2.40
N ALA A 71 1.56 10.45 -3.45
CA ALA A 71 1.79 10.87 -4.83
C ALA A 71 1.06 12.18 -5.17
N ASN A 72 -0.15 12.34 -4.64
CA ASN A 72 -1.02 13.49 -4.86
C ASN A 72 -1.67 13.93 -3.54
N ASN A 73 -1.27 15.09 -3.01
CA ASN A 73 -1.80 15.61 -1.76
C ASN A 73 -3.24 16.15 -1.89
N ASP A 74 -3.79 16.27 -3.10
CA ASP A 74 -5.10 16.88 -3.33
C ASP A 74 -6.25 15.87 -3.27
N ILE A 75 -5.97 14.57 -3.21
CA ILE A 75 -7.02 13.55 -3.05
C ILE A 75 -7.71 13.69 -1.69
N GLY A 76 -9.00 13.36 -1.61
CA GLY A 76 -9.79 13.44 -0.38
C GLY A 76 -9.33 12.49 0.74
N ASP A 77 -10.13 12.40 1.80
CA ASP A 77 -9.99 11.34 2.80
C ASP A 77 -10.20 9.94 2.16
N PRO A 78 -9.85 8.85 2.85
CA PRO A 78 -9.90 7.51 2.29
C PRO A 78 -11.23 7.12 1.67
N ILE A 79 -12.35 7.41 2.36
CA ILE A 79 -13.68 7.02 1.89
C ILE A 79 -14.05 7.87 0.67
N THR A 80 -13.95 9.20 0.79
CA THR A 80 -14.29 10.11 -0.31
C THR A 80 -13.48 9.82 -1.57
N TRP A 81 -12.20 9.43 -1.44
CA TRP A 81 -11.38 9.05 -2.59
C TRP A 81 -11.80 7.72 -3.21
N LEU A 82 -12.08 6.70 -2.38
CA LEU A 82 -12.52 5.38 -2.84
C LEU A 82 -13.89 5.43 -3.51
N ASP A 83 -14.80 6.26 -3.01
CA ASP A 83 -16.14 6.48 -3.58
C ASP A 83 -16.10 7.08 -5.00
N THR A 84 -14.95 7.63 -5.42
CA THR A 84 -14.81 8.10 -6.80
C THR A 84 -14.65 6.98 -7.83
N PHE A 85 -14.41 5.73 -7.39
CA PHE A 85 -14.20 4.58 -8.26
C PHE A 85 -15.48 3.76 -8.42
N SER A 86 -15.83 3.43 -9.66
CA SER A 86 -16.94 2.49 -9.92
C SER A 86 -16.50 1.06 -9.61
N GLU A 87 -15.23 0.74 -9.90
CA GLU A 87 -14.61 -0.54 -9.60
C GLU A 87 -13.24 -0.32 -8.96
N PHE A 88 -12.92 -1.14 -7.95
CA PHE A 88 -11.62 -1.10 -7.26
C PHE A 88 -11.08 -2.52 -7.07
N PRO A 89 -10.47 -3.12 -8.11
CA PRO A 89 -10.03 -4.52 -8.09
C PRO A 89 -8.79 -4.68 -7.20
N LEU A 90 -9.02 -4.84 -5.88
CA LEU A 90 -7.94 -4.97 -4.89
C LEU A 90 -6.94 -6.08 -5.24
N MET A 91 -7.42 -7.23 -5.75
CA MET A 91 -6.55 -8.37 -6.07
C MET A 91 -5.51 -8.02 -7.14
N ASP A 92 -5.82 -7.09 -8.04
CA ASP A 92 -4.88 -6.62 -9.06
C ASP A 92 -3.96 -5.52 -8.51
N ILE A 93 -4.50 -4.66 -7.64
CA ILE A 93 -3.79 -3.49 -7.11
C ILE A 93 -2.75 -3.90 -6.06
N ILE A 94 -3.06 -4.89 -5.23
CA ILE A 94 -2.22 -5.25 -4.10
C ILE A 94 -0.83 -5.75 -4.53
N PRO A 95 -0.69 -6.76 -5.42
CA PRO A 95 0.63 -7.23 -5.83
C PRO A 95 1.47 -6.09 -6.44
N GLN A 96 0.81 -5.16 -7.14
CA GLN A 96 1.47 -4.03 -7.77
C GLN A 96 1.97 -2.98 -6.80
N THR A 97 1.26 -2.77 -5.68
CA THR A 97 1.59 -1.79 -4.64
C THR A 97 2.46 -2.36 -3.53
N MET A 98 2.53 -3.69 -3.39
CA MET A 98 3.35 -4.38 -2.40
C MET A 98 4.83 -3.98 -2.48
N ASP A 99 5.39 -3.90 -3.68
CA ASP A 99 6.79 -3.49 -3.88
C ASP A 99 7.05 -2.08 -3.34
N LEU A 100 6.10 -1.15 -3.52
CA LEU A 100 6.21 0.22 -3.02
C LEU A 100 6.19 0.26 -1.49
N LEU A 101 5.35 -0.55 -0.84
CA LEU A 101 5.28 -0.66 0.61
C LEU A 101 6.60 -1.21 1.17
N MET A 102 7.09 -2.29 0.58
CA MET A 102 8.32 -2.94 1.00
C MET A 102 9.56 -2.07 0.76
N ALA A 103 9.56 -1.21 -0.25
CA ALA A 103 10.67 -0.30 -0.54
C ALA A 103 10.97 0.70 0.59
N THR A 104 10.01 0.97 1.49
CA THR A 104 10.24 1.85 2.65
C THR A 104 10.83 1.09 3.86
N ILE A 105 10.71 -0.24 3.89
CA ILE A 105 11.09 -1.05 5.06
C ILE A 105 12.34 -1.89 4.80
N LYS A 106 12.51 -2.40 3.57
CA LYS A 106 13.62 -3.30 3.24
C LYS A 106 14.96 -2.59 3.48
N PRO A 107 15.89 -3.23 4.22
CA PRO A 107 17.24 -2.70 4.37
C PRO A 107 17.92 -2.58 3.00
N THR A 108 18.55 -1.44 2.73
CA THR A 108 19.36 -1.25 1.52
C THR A 108 20.78 -1.78 1.68
N VAL A 109 21.15 -2.20 2.90
CA VAL A 109 22.45 -2.78 3.23
C VAL A 109 22.29 -4.27 3.53
N ASN A 110 23.04 -5.10 2.81
CA ASN A 110 23.21 -6.50 3.18
C ASN A 110 23.98 -6.54 4.49
N SER A 111 23.31 -6.91 5.59
CA SER A 111 23.99 -7.14 6.85
C SER A 111 25.00 -8.26 6.64
N LYS A 112 26.30 -7.93 6.69
CA LYS A 112 27.35 -8.93 6.79
C LYS A 112 27.13 -9.64 8.11
N LYS A 113 26.46 -10.79 8.08
CA LYS A 113 26.41 -11.69 9.24
C LYS A 113 27.87 -11.96 9.65
N LYS A 114 28.20 -11.56 10.86
CA LYS A 114 29.42 -11.98 11.56
C LYS A 114 29.18 -13.36 12.15
#